data_AF-A0A4R7NES5-F1
#
_entry.id   AF-A0A4R7NES5-F1
#
_cell.length_a   1.000
_cell.length_b   1.000
_cell.length_c   1.000
_cell.angle_alpha   90.00
_cell.angle_beta   90.00
_cell.angle_gamma   90.00
#
_symmetry.space_group_name_H-M   'P 1'
#
loop_
_entity.id
_entity.type
_entity.pdbx_description
1 polymer ?
#
loop_
_entity_poly.entity_id
_entity_poly.type
_entity_poly.pdbx_seq_one_letter_code
_entity_poly.pdbx_strand_id
1 'polypeptide(L)' 'MTNDMICPRCGSRALNTPDTAFEWDEVTCIECDEFIDTCLGLAQRAVDYLPPLDEACLKTRAMARHMGMRA' A
#
# COMPACT_ATOMS: atom_id res chain seq x y z
N MET A 1 -13.24 2.87 -13.56
CA MET A 1 -11.82 2.60 -13.24
C MET A 1 -11.65 2.78 -11.75
N THR A 2 -11.91 1.71 -11.00
CA THR A 2 -11.75 1.65 -9.55
C THR A 2 -10.70 0.57 -9.31
N ASN A 3 -9.42 0.96 -9.39
CA ASN A 3 -8.38 0.07 -8.86
C ASN A 3 -8.45 0.23 -7.35
N ASP A 4 -9.10 -0.77 -6.78
CA ASP A 4 -9.63 -0.78 -5.44
C ASP A 4 -8.49 -0.69 -4.43
N MET A 5 -8.49 0.40 -3.66
CA MET A 5 -7.58 0.59 -2.54
C MET A 5 -8.01 -0.32 -1.38
N ILE A 6 -7.84 -1.62 -1.60
CA ILE A 6 -8.14 -2.67 -0.65
C ILE A 6 -6.93 -2.80 0.26
N CYS A 7 -7.17 -2.73 1.57
CA CYS A 7 -6.18 -3.06 2.56
C CYS A 7 -5.71 -4.50 2.34
N PRO A 8 -4.41 -4.72 2.12
CA PRO A 8 -3.89 -6.06 1.82
C PRO A 8 -3.91 -6.99 3.03
N ARG A 9 -4.04 -6.42 4.24
CA ARG A 9 -4.09 -7.16 5.50
C ARG A 9 -5.48 -7.70 5.82
N CYS A 10 -6.50 -6.86 5.74
CA CYS A 10 -7.86 -7.21 6.19
C CYS A 10 -8.90 -7.27 5.06
N GLY A 11 -8.56 -6.81 3.85
CA GLY A 11 -9.46 -6.76 2.70
C GLY A 11 -10.47 -5.59 2.73
N SER A 12 -10.41 -4.70 3.72
CA SER A 12 -11.28 -3.53 3.80
C SER A 12 -10.94 -2.49 2.73
N ARG A 13 -11.95 -1.73 2.29
CA ARG A 13 -11.79 -0.59 1.36
C ARG A 13 -11.85 0.76 2.08
N ALA A 14 -12.04 0.74 3.39
CA ALA A 14 -12.11 1.93 4.22
C ALA A 14 -10.68 2.38 4.55
N LEU A 15 -10.22 3.43 3.86
CA LEU A 15 -8.92 4.05 4.07
C LEU A 15 -9.08 5.44 4.67
N ASN A 16 -8.18 5.76 5.58
CA ASN A 16 -8.07 7.08 6.19
C ASN A 16 -7.15 7.94 5.31
N THR A 17 -7.74 8.87 4.58
CA THR A 17 -7.01 9.89 3.80
C THR A 17 -7.37 11.26 4.36
N PRO A 18 -6.42 12.01 4.94
CA PRO A 18 -6.72 13.32 5.51
C PRO A 18 -7.15 14.33 4.42
N ASP A 19 -8.15 15.16 4.72
CA ASP A 19 -8.70 16.15 3.78
C ASP A 19 -7.69 17.26 3.41
N THR A 20 -6.72 17.53 4.30
CA THR A 20 -5.58 18.43 4.07
C THR A 20 -4.28 17.63 4.04
N ALA A 21 -4.24 16.62 3.18
CA ALA A 21 -3.08 15.75 3.05
C ALA A 21 -1.86 16.49 2.47
N PHE A 22 -0.76 16.48 3.22
CA PHE A 22 0.58 16.66 2.67
C PHE A 22 1.03 15.40 1.95
N GLU A 23 1.98 15.55 1.03
CA GLU A 23 2.52 14.46 0.20
C GLU A 23 2.98 13.24 1.01
N TRP A 24 3.48 13.47 2.23
CA TRP A 24 4.05 12.47 3.12
C TRP A 24 3.09 11.99 4.20
N ASP A 25 1.84 12.44 4.17
CA ASP A 25 0.84 11.96 5.13
C ASP A 25 0.50 10.50 4.85
N GLU A 26 0.44 9.74 5.94
CA GLU A 26 0.17 8.31 5.89
C GLU A 26 -1.28 8.04 5.53
N VAL A 27 -1.47 7.10 4.62
CA VAL A 27 -2.76 6.49 4.32
C VAL A 27 -2.81 5.15 5.04
N THR A 28 -3.71 5.03 6.02
CA THR A 28 -3.89 3.80 6.80
C THR A 28 -5.26 3.19 6.57
N CYS A 29 -5.41 1.89 6.83
CA CYS A 29 -6.72 1.25 6.85
C CYS A 29 -7.48 1.61 8.12
N ILE A 30 -8.73 2.07 8.00
CA ILE A 30 -9.57 2.44 9.15
C ILE A 30 -9.86 1.23 10.06
N GLU A 31 -9.96 0.03 9.48
CA GLU A 31 -10.38 -1.17 10.23
C GLU A 31 -9.25 -1.83 11.02
N CYS A 32 -8.02 -1.82 10.50
CA CYS A 32 -6.89 -2.53 11.10
C CYS A 32 -5.64 -1.68 11.31
N ASP A 33 -5.74 -0.38 11.03
CA ASP A 33 -4.68 0.62 11.16
C ASP A 33 -3.39 0.26 10.40
N GLU A 34 -3.52 -0.56 9.36
CA GLU A 34 -2.38 -0.97 8.54
C GLU A 34 -1.97 0.20 7.64
N PHE A 35 -0.68 0.52 7.66
CA PHE A 35 -0.08 1.45 6.71
C PHE A 35 -0.19 0.91 5.28
N ILE A 36 -0.75 1.72 4.37
CA ILE A 36 -0.95 1.36 2.97
C ILE A 36 0.11 2.05 2.09
N ASP A 37 0.16 3.38 2.15
CA ASP A 37 1.12 4.21 1.41
C ASP A 37 1.12 5.63 1.97
N THR A 38 1.89 6.54 1.37
CA THR A 38 1.72 7.99 1.55
C THR A 38 0.72 8.56 0.56
N CYS A 39 0.16 9.74 0.84
CA CYS A 39 -0.79 10.39 -0.07
C CYS A 39 -0.20 10.65 -1.47
N LEU A 40 1.07 11.05 -1.55
CA LEU A 40 1.78 11.19 -2.83
C LEU A 40 2.01 9.84 -3.52
N GLY A 41 2.43 8.82 -2.77
CA GLY A 41 2.63 7.48 -3.31
C GLY A 41 1.33 6.91 -3.89
N LEU A 42 0.23 7.10 -3.19
CA LEU A 42 -1.11 6.70 -3.62
C LEU A 42 -1.55 7.43 -4.90
N ALA A 43 -1.35 8.75 -4.95
CA ALA A 43 -1.65 9.56 -6.12
C ALA A 43 -0.81 9.16 -7.34
N GLN A 44 0.49 8.90 -7.15
CA GLN A 44 1.38 8.42 -8.21
C GLN A 44 0.98 7.03 -8.70
N ARG A 45 0.63 6.09 -7.81
CA ARG A 45 0.15 4.76 -8.22
C ARG A 45 -1.16 4.81 -9.01
N ALA A 46 -2.05 5.73 -8.65
CA ALA A 46 -3.29 5.94 -9.39
C ALA A 46 -3.03 6.43 -10.83
N VAL A 47 -1.94 7.17 -11.05
CA VAL A 47 -1.51 7.65 -12.37
C VAL A 47 -0.74 6.57 -13.14
N ASP A 48 0.17 5.86 -12.47
CA ASP A 48 1.13 4.94 -13.11
C ASP A 48 0.64 3.47 -13.19
N TYR A 49 -0.57 3.17 -12.69
CA TYR A 49 -1.10 1.80 -12.57
C TYR A 49 -0.14 0.85 -11.84
N LEU A 50 0.63 1.37 -10.89
CA LEU A 50 1.59 0.59 -10.13
C LEU A 50 0.90 -0.14 -8.97
N PRO A 51 1.25 -1.42 -8.71
CA PRO A 51 0.70 -2.15 -7.59
C PRO A 51 1.14 -1.55 -6.25
N PRO A 52 0.35 -1.68 -5.16
CA PRO A 52 0.69 -1.12 -3.85
C PRO A 52 2.03 -1.65 -3.27
N LEU A 53 2.62 -0.90 -2.33
CA LEU A 53 3.97 -1.17 -1.79
C LEU A 53 4.09 -2.54 -1.13
N ASP A 54 2.99 -3.05 -0.58
CA ASP A 54 2.87 -4.38 -0.04
C ASP A 54 3.20 -5.45 -1.10
N GLU A 55 2.80 -5.25 -2.36
CA GLU A 55 3.11 -6.19 -3.43
C GLU A 55 4.60 -6.17 -3.78
N ALA A 56 5.25 -5.00 -3.74
CA ALA A 56 6.70 -4.88 -3.86
C ALA A 56 7.42 -5.56 -2.68
N CYS A 57 6.88 -5.42 -1.47
CA CYS A 57 7.40 -6.08 -0.26
C CYS A 57 7.23 -7.61 -0.34
N LEU A 58 6.08 -8.10 -0.80
CA LEU A 58 5.77 -9.52 -1.02
C LEU A 58 6.69 -10.12 -2.10
N LYS A 59 6.90 -9.42 -3.22
CA LYS A 59 7.83 -9.83 -4.28
C LYS A 59 9.26 -9.89 -3.77
N THR A 60 9.70 -8.87 -3.02
CA THR A 60 11.04 -8.84 -2.43
C THR A 60 11.23 -9.99 -1.43
N ARG A 61 10.24 -10.29 -0.59
CA ARG A 61 10.27 -11.45 0.32
C ARG A 61 10.30 -12.77 -0.43
N ALA A 62 9.53 -12.91 -1.51
CA ALA A 62 9.55 -14.11 -2.36
C ALA A 62 10.92 -14.30 -3.03
N MET A 63 11.52 -13.22 -3.53
CA MET A 63 12.88 -13.24 -4.08
C MET A 63 13.94 -13.59 -3.03
N ALA A 64 13.86 -12.99 -1.83
CA ALA A 64 14.77 -13.30 -0.73
C ALA A 64 14.70 -14.80 -0.33
N ARG A 65 13.49 -15.36 -0.27
CA ARG A 65 13.28 -16.80 -0.04
C ARG A 65 13.89 -17.66 -1.15
N HIS A 66 13.72 -17.28 -2.42
CA HIS A 66 14.29 -17.99 -3.56
C HIS A 66 15.83 -17.95 -3.57
N MET A 67 16.42 -16.88 -3.03
CA MET A 67 17.87 -16.76 -2.88
C MET A 67 18.42 -17.41 -1.60
N GLY A 68 17.60 -18.15 -0.84
CA GLY A 68 18.02 -18.84 0.37
C GLY A 68 18.33 -17.90 1.54
N MET A 69 17.98 -16.62 1.43
CA MET A 69 18.13 -15.66 2.52
C MET A 69 16.95 -15.85 3.48
N ARG A 70 17.24 -16.39 4.67
CA ARG A 70 16.28 -16.41 5.77
C ARG A 70 16.22 -14.99 6.35
N ALA A 71 15.02 -14.40 6.31
CA ALA A 71 14.69 -13.18 7.05
C ALA A 71 14.79 -13.43 8.56
#